data_AF-A0A553EMP1-F1
#
_entry.id   AF-A0A553EMP1-F1
#
_cell.length_a   1.000
_cell.length_b   1.000
_cell.length_c   1.000
_cell.angle_alpha   90.00
_cell.angle_beta   90.00
_cell.angle_gamma   90.00
#
_symmetry.space_group_name_H-M   'P 1'
#
loop_
_entity.id
_entity.type
_entity.pdbx_description
1 polymer ?
#
loop_
_entity_poly.entity_id
_entity_poly.type
_entity_poly.pdbx_seq_one_letter_code
_entity_poly.pdbx_strand_id
1 'polypeptide(L)'
;MGDITQNAEFIKLFKTASSAEEFEQKSIDLFRENVKVFSDFLYLAFYLRVERYLLLKRFPEKNGIGREESVDIYFPPSKLNESLNDLQANIDLIVPRPTFPKWKWLVILISVVVPIILLTSLFIYSPEILLVILEVNLVGGLLIALLSILLLIIYIKPAFFRIDSLPNVKSFDDFILKILEINRIFFEINDYEKSRNELRAMYENPVIFD
;
A
#
# COMPACT_ATOMS: atom_id res chain seq x y z
N MET A 1 -21.66 1.31 1.45
CA MET A 1 -21.35 -0.02 0.88
C MET A 1 -22.06 -1.05 1.74
N GLY A 2 -22.66 -2.08 1.13
CA GLY A 2 -23.53 -3.03 1.84
C GLY A 2 -22.72 -3.91 2.78
N ASP A 3 -23.26 -4.13 3.97
CA ASP A 3 -22.70 -5.07 4.95
C ASP A 3 -22.58 -6.44 4.29
N ILE A 4 -21.42 -7.10 4.31
CA ILE A 4 -21.24 -8.40 3.65
C ILE A 4 -22.12 -9.49 4.30
N THR A 5 -22.55 -9.27 5.54
CA THR A 5 -23.65 -9.99 6.23
C THR A 5 -25.00 -9.90 5.51
N GLN A 6 -25.17 -9.00 4.52
CA GLN A 6 -26.35 -8.89 3.66
C GLN A 6 -26.18 -9.49 2.26
N ASN A 7 -25.02 -10.06 1.90
CA ASN A 7 -24.92 -10.85 0.67
C ASN A 7 -25.56 -12.22 0.89
N ALA A 8 -26.90 -12.21 0.96
CA ALA A 8 -27.74 -13.39 1.18
C ALA A 8 -27.40 -14.54 0.23
N GLU A 9 -26.92 -14.24 -0.99
CA GLU A 9 -26.45 -15.24 -1.94
C GLU A 9 -25.17 -15.95 -1.48
N PHE A 10 -24.19 -15.22 -0.96
CA PHE A 10 -22.92 -15.80 -0.50
C PHE A 10 -23.12 -16.65 0.77
N ILE A 11 -23.92 -16.16 1.72
CA ILE A 11 -24.29 -16.91 2.93
C ILE A 11 -25.14 -18.14 2.58
N LYS A 12 -26.03 -18.04 1.60
CA LYS A 12 -26.81 -19.17 1.10
C LYS A 12 -25.91 -20.21 0.45
N LEU A 13 -24.92 -19.80 -0.35
CA LEU A 13 -23.93 -20.71 -0.92
C LEU A 13 -23.15 -21.45 0.16
N PHE A 14 -22.70 -20.73 1.19
CA PHE A 14 -22.02 -21.32 2.34
C PHE A 14 -22.87 -22.38 3.04
N LYS A 15 -24.15 -22.08 3.31
CA LYS A 15 -25.07 -22.98 4.02
C LYS A 15 -25.55 -24.18 3.20
N THR A 16 -25.46 -24.12 1.87
CA THR A 16 -26.01 -25.14 0.97
C THR A 16 -24.95 -25.98 0.27
N ALA A 17 -23.68 -25.60 0.34
CA ALA A 17 -22.58 -26.40 -0.16
C ALA A 17 -22.39 -27.64 0.73
N SER A 18 -22.20 -28.80 0.09
CA SER A 18 -21.96 -30.07 0.77
C SER A 18 -20.48 -30.36 1.00
N SER A 19 -19.58 -29.57 0.41
CA SER A 19 -18.12 -29.66 0.56
C SER A 19 -17.44 -28.31 0.31
N ALA A 20 -16.19 -28.18 0.76
CA ALA A 20 -15.36 -27.01 0.52
C ALA A 20 -15.11 -26.78 -0.99
N GLU A 21 -14.83 -27.85 -1.76
CA GLU A 21 -14.68 -27.74 -3.22
C GLU A 21 -15.95 -27.23 -3.91
N GLU A 22 -17.14 -27.69 -3.47
CA GLU A 22 -18.41 -27.24 -4.05
C GLU A 22 -18.68 -25.77 -3.70
N PHE A 23 -18.39 -25.36 -2.46
CA PHE A 23 -18.50 -23.97 -2.02
C PHE A 23 -17.58 -23.06 -2.83
N GLU A 24 -16.32 -23.46 -3.00
CA GLU A 24 -15.33 -22.72 -3.79
C GLU A 24 -15.81 -22.50 -5.22
N GLN A 25 -16.22 -23.59 -5.90
CA GLN A 25 -16.59 -23.53 -7.30
C GLN A 25 -17.82 -22.65 -7.52
N LYS A 26 -18.87 -22.81 -6.70
CA LYS A 26 -20.08 -21.99 -6.79
C LYS A 26 -19.81 -20.51 -6.47
N SER A 27 -18.89 -20.24 -5.55
CA SER A 27 -18.48 -18.87 -5.21
C SER A 27 -17.72 -18.21 -6.36
N ILE A 28 -16.83 -18.95 -7.02
CA ILE A 28 -16.11 -18.48 -8.22
C ILE A 28 -17.09 -18.11 -9.34
N ASP A 29 -18.07 -18.98 -9.59
CA ASP A 29 -19.06 -18.74 -10.64
C ASP A 29 -19.89 -17.48 -10.32
N LEU A 30 -20.28 -17.30 -9.06
CA LEU A 30 -20.96 -16.08 -8.61
C LEU A 30 -20.09 -14.82 -8.77
N PHE A 31 -18.78 -14.91 -8.49
CA PHE A 31 -17.84 -13.79 -8.64
C PHE A 31 -17.65 -13.37 -10.11
N ARG A 32 -17.69 -14.34 -11.04
CA ARG A 32 -17.63 -14.09 -12.49
C ARG A 32 -18.84 -13.33 -12.98
N GLU A 33 -20.02 -13.70 -12.49
CA GLU A 33 -21.29 -13.10 -12.89
C GLU A 33 -21.51 -11.73 -12.23
N ASN A 34 -20.94 -11.51 -11.04
CA ASN A 34 -21.19 -10.31 -10.24
C ASN A 34 -19.91 -9.72 -9.62
N VAL A 35 -19.32 -8.75 -10.32
CA VAL A 35 -18.13 -8.00 -9.88
C VAL A 35 -18.31 -7.30 -8.53
N LYS A 36 -19.54 -6.89 -8.19
CA LYS A 36 -19.82 -6.26 -6.90
C LYS A 36 -19.67 -7.27 -5.76
N VAL A 37 -20.22 -8.47 -5.93
CA VAL A 37 -20.10 -9.56 -4.92
C VAL A 37 -18.64 -9.95 -4.73
N PHE A 38 -17.86 -10.00 -5.82
CA PHE A 38 -16.42 -10.25 -5.73
C PHE A 38 -15.68 -9.14 -4.95
N SER A 39 -16.03 -7.88 -5.20
CA SER A 39 -15.42 -6.73 -4.51
C SER A 39 -15.75 -6.73 -3.01
N ASP A 40 -17.00 -7.04 -2.67
CA ASP A 40 -17.45 -7.17 -1.28
C ASP A 40 -16.73 -8.33 -0.56
N PHE A 41 -16.55 -9.47 -1.24
CA PHE A 41 -15.76 -10.59 -0.72
C PHE A 41 -14.31 -10.21 -0.44
N LEU A 42 -13.62 -9.58 -1.40
CA LEU A 42 -12.23 -9.16 -1.22
C LEU A 42 -12.07 -8.15 -0.08
N TYR A 43 -13.02 -7.21 0.05
CA TYR A 43 -13.05 -6.29 1.18
C TYR A 43 -13.11 -7.05 2.50
N LEU A 44 -14.04 -8.00 2.65
CA LEU A 44 -14.19 -8.77 3.88
C LEU A 44 -12.92 -9.57 4.21
N ALA A 45 -12.35 -10.23 3.20
CA ALA A 45 -11.14 -11.02 3.35
C ALA A 45 -9.97 -10.17 3.89
N PHE A 46 -9.77 -8.98 3.32
CA PHE A 46 -8.71 -8.08 3.77
C PHE A 46 -9.01 -7.48 5.14
N TYR A 47 -10.25 -7.09 5.40
CA TYR A 47 -10.67 -6.58 6.70
C TYR A 47 -10.32 -7.58 7.81
N LEU A 48 -10.81 -8.82 7.69
CA LEU A 48 -10.63 -9.85 8.70
C LEU A 48 -9.17 -10.25 8.88
N ARG A 49 -8.39 -10.29 7.78
CA ARG A 49 -6.97 -10.61 7.84
C ARG A 49 -6.19 -9.55 8.60
N VAL A 50 -6.41 -8.28 8.28
CA VAL A 50 -5.75 -7.16 8.96
C VAL A 50 -6.22 -7.08 10.41
N GLU A 51 -7.53 -7.19 10.66
CA GLU A 51 -8.09 -7.16 12.02
C GLU A 51 -7.53 -8.29 12.88
N ARG A 52 -7.61 -9.54 12.41
CA ARG A 52 -7.09 -10.70 13.14
C ARG A 52 -5.59 -10.54 13.44
N TYR A 53 -4.82 -10.03 12.49
CA TYR A 53 -3.40 -9.76 12.72
C TYR A 53 -3.21 -8.72 13.83
N LEU A 54 -3.90 -7.59 13.74
CA LEU A 54 -3.80 -6.50 14.71
C LEU A 54 -4.23 -6.96 16.11
N LEU A 55 -5.35 -7.68 16.24
CA LEU A 55 -5.82 -8.22 17.51
C LEU A 55 -4.83 -9.24 18.08
N LEU A 56 -4.34 -10.19 17.30
CA LEU A 56 -3.43 -11.23 17.82
C LEU A 56 -2.04 -10.70 18.20
N LYS A 57 -1.52 -9.71 17.48
CA LYS A 57 -0.11 -9.30 17.59
C LYS A 57 0.10 -7.94 18.25
N ARG A 58 -0.85 -7.01 18.15
CA ARG A 58 -0.66 -5.63 18.60
C ARG A 58 -1.65 -5.19 19.67
N PHE A 59 -2.88 -5.65 19.58
CA PHE A 59 -3.98 -5.24 20.45
C PHE A 59 -4.75 -6.46 20.98
N PRO A 60 -4.09 -7.42 21.67
CA PRO A 60 -4.72 -8.64 22.19
C PRO A 60 -5.80 -8.38 23.24
N GLU A 61 -5.81 -7.19 23.82
CA GLU A 61 -6.83 -6.71 24.75
C GLU A 61 -8.13 -6.25 24.05
N LYS A 62 -8.12 -6.03 22.73
CA LYS A 62 -9.31 -5.67 21.97
C LYS A 62 -10.03 -6.94 21.48
N ASN A 63 -11.36 -6.90 21.50
CA ASN A 63 -12.22 -7.97 20.97
C ASN A 63 -12.67 -7.73 19.52
N GLY A 64 -12.29 -6.59 18.93
CA GLY A 64 -12.70 -6.17 17.59
C GLY A 64 -12.13 -4.80 17.25
N ILE A 65 -12.16 -4.45 15.97
CA ILE A 65 -11.80 -3.14 15.45
C ILE A 65 -13.07 -2.45 14.92
N GLY A 66 -13.36 -1.23 15.38
CA GLY A 66 -14.46 -0.45 14.82
C GLY A 66 -14.13 0.02 13.40
N ARG A 67 -15.05 -0.17 12.45
CA ARG A 67 -14.87 0.26 11.04
C ARG A 67 -14.58 1.77 10.92
N GLU A 68 -15.28 2.58 11.71
CA GLU A 68 -15.14 4.04 11.74
C GLU A 68 -14.04 4.53 12.69
N GLU A 69 -13.35 3.63 13.43
CA GLU A 69 -12.25 4.06 14.30
C GLU A 69 -11.13 4.68 13.49
N SER A 70 -10.50 5.71 14.08
CA SER A 70 -9.38 6.40 13.45
C SER A 70 -8.26 5.40 13.15
N VAL A 71 -7.78 5.42 11.91
CA VAL A 71 -6.67 4.56 11.47
C VAL A 71 -5.40 4.80 12.31
N ASP A 72 -5.24 6.02 12.83
CA ASP A 72 -4.08 6.45 13.63
C ASP A 72 -3.94 5.68 14.95
N ILE A 73 -5.05 5.13 15.47
CA ILE A 73 -5.04 4.31 16.69
C ILE A 73 -4.23 3.04 16.45
N TYR A 74 -4.37 2.44 15.28
CA TYR A 74 -3.74 1.18 14.90
C TYR A 74 -2.39 1.41 14.19
N PHE A 75 -2.28 2.52 13.48
CA PHE A 75 -1.16 2.88 12.64
C PHE A 75 -0.68 4.30 12.93
N PRO A 76 -0.07 4.54 14.11
CA PRO A 76 0.34 5.87 14.50
C PRO A 76 1.37 6.44 13.51
N PRO A 77 1.26 7.73 13.11
CA PRO A 77 2.14 8.33 12.11
C PRO A 77 3.64 8.14 12.38
N SER A 78 4.04 8.10 13.65
CA SER A 78 5.43 7.92 14.07
C SER A 78 6.00 6.53 13.80
N LYS A 79 5.16 5.49 13.73
CA LYS A 79 5.55 4.08 13.50
C LYS A 79 4.85 3.45 12.30
N LEU A 80 4.23 4.27 11.45
CA LEU A 80 3.40 3.80 10.34
C LEU A 80 4.16 2.83 9.44
N ASN A 81 5.43 3.08 9.17
CA ASN A 81 6.22 2.31 8.20
C ASN A 81 6.65 0.96 8.71
N GLU A 82 7.07 0.93 9.98
CA GLU A 82 7.29 -0.31 10.69
C GLU A 82 6.00 -1.14 10.65
N SER A 83 4.84 -0.50 10.87
CA SER A 83 3.54 -1.16 10.87
C SER A 83 3.10 -1.70 9.52
N LEU A 84 3.32 -0.95 8.43
CA LEU A 84 2.98 -1.39 7.08
C LEU A 84 3.97 -2.46 6.58
N ASN A 85 5.25 -2.37 6.93
CA ASN A 85 6.23 -3.41 6.60
C ASN A 85 5.92 -4.71 7.34
N ASP A 86 5.56 -4.60 8.62
CA ASP A 86 5.14 -5.71 9.46
C ASP A 86 3.88 -6.38 8.91
N LEU A 87 2.86 -5.60 8.51
CA LEU A 87 1.72 -6.14 7.78
C LEU A 87 2.16 -6.82 6.48
N GLN A 88 2.93 -6.15 5.62
CA GLN A 88 3.33 -6.73 4.33
C GLN A 88 4.07 -8.07 4.49
N ALA A 89 4.89 -8.20 5.55
CA ALA A 89 5.66 -9.40 5.84
C ALA A 89 4.80 -10.55 6.42
N ASN A 90 3.72 -10.23 7.14
CA ASN A 90 2.95 -11.23 7.87
C ASN A 90 1.60 -11.60 7.24
N ILE A 91 1.01 -10.74 6.41
CA ILE A 91 -0.35 -10.97 5.87
C ILE A 91 -0.41 -11.10 4.33
N ASP A 92 0.73 -11.22 3.65
CA ASP A 92 0.80 -11.47 2.19
C ASP A 92 -0.03 -10.46 1.35
N LEU A 93 -0.26 -9.27 1.90
CA LEU A 93 -0.94 -8.17 1.24
C LEU A 93 0.10 -7.17 0.72
N ILE A 94 -0.09 -6.69 -0.51
CA ILE A 94 0.70 -5.58 -1.02
C ILE A 94 0.14 -4.31 -0.38
N VAL A 95 0.75 -3.91 0.71
CA VAL A 95 0.40 -2.68 1.39
C VAL A 95 0.80 -1.50 0.49
N PRO A 96 0.02 -0.42 0.43
CA PRO A 96 0.41 0.79 -0.29
C PRO A 96 1.86 1.15 0.02
N ARG A 97 2.69 1.23 -1.02
CA ARG A 97 4.05 1.74 -0.89
C ARG A 97 4.03 3.25 -1.06
N PRO A 98 4.89 3.98 -0.32
CA PRO A 98 4.91 5.43 -0.38
C PRO A 98 5.18 5.88 -1.82
N THR A 99 4.35 6.79 -2.31
CA THR A 99 4.65 7.55 -3.52
C THR A 99 5.31 8.85 -3.10
N PHE A 100 6.41 9.21 -3.77
CA PHE A 100 7.06 10.48 -3.55
C PHE A 100 6.05 11.62 -3.80
N PRO A 101 5.83 12.54 -2.83
CA PRO A 101 4.99 13.71 -3.06
C PRO A 101 5.45 14.43 -4.34
N LYS A 102 4.51 14.76 -5.24
CA LYS A 102 4.83 15.37 -6.55
C LYS A 102 5.71 16.62 -6.44
N TRP A 103 5.58 17.39 -5.36
CA TRP A 103 6.42 18.57 -5.12
C TRP A 103 7.87 18.21 -4.76
N LYS A 104 8.13 17.08 -4.07
CA LYS A 104 9.50 16.60 -3.82
C LYS A 104 10.18 16.18 -5.12
N TRP A 105 9.44 15.58 -6.05
CA TRP A 105 9.92 15.33 -7.41
C TRP A 105 10.30 16.63 -8.12
N LEU A 106 9.47 17.67 -7.98
CA LEU A 106 9.74 18.97 -8.58
C LEU A 106 11.00 19.63 -7.99
N VAL A 107 11.22 19.53 -6.67
CA VAL A 107 12.45 20.00 -6.01
C VAL A 107 13.68 19.24 -6.51
N ILE A 108 13.62 17.90 -6.59
CA ILE A 108 14.72 17.08 -7.10
C ILE A 108 15.02 17.44 -8.56
N LEU A 109 13.98 17.55 -9.39
CA LEU A 109 14.11 17.90 -10.80
C LEU A 109 14.75 19.28 -10.96
N ILE A 110 14.32 20.29 -10.21
CA ILE A 110 14.94 21.62 -10.23
C ILE A 110 16.40 21.56 -9.76
N SER A 111 16.69 20.86 -8.66
CA SER A 111 18.03 20.77 -8.10
C SER A 111 19.04 20.03 -8.99
N VAL A 112 18.57 19.24 -9.95
CA VAL A 112 19.44 18.52 -10.90
C VAL A 112 19.45 19.21 -12.26
N VAL A 113 18.29 19.57 -12.79
CA VAL A 113 18.16 20.14 -14.14
C VAL A 113 18.71 21.57 -14.21
N VAL A 114 18.45 22.41 -13.21
CA VAL A 114 18.93 23.81 -13.24
C VAL A 114 20.46 23.90 -13.23
N PRO A 115 21.19 23.17 -12.36
CA PRO A 115 22.65 23.15 -12.42
C PRO A 115 23.20 22.63 -13.74
N ILE A 116 22.59 21.61 -14.34
CA ILE A 116 23.00 21.08 -15.64
C ILE A 116 22.84 22.15 -16.73
N ILE A 117 21.69 22.83 -16.79
CA ILE A 117 21.44 23.90 -17.77
C ILE A 117 22.45 25.03 -17.59
N LEU A 118 22.71 25.46 -16.35
CA LEU A 118 23.68 26.50 -16.05
C LEU A 118 25.09 26.11 -16.50
N LEU A 119 25.55 24.90 -16.17
CA LEU A 119 26.86 24.39 -16.59
C LEU A 119 26.97 24.30 -18.12
N THR A 120 25.91 23.82 -18.79
CA THR A 120 25.88 23.71 -20.26
C THR A 120 25.92 25.09 -20.91
N SER A 121 25.19 26.07 -20.36
CA SER A 121 25.19 27.45 -20.84
C SER A 121 26.55 28.13 -20.66
N LEU A 122 27.22 27.90 -19.52
CA LEU A 122 28.56 28.40 -19.24
C LEU A 122 29.60 27.79 -20.19
N PHE A 123 29.49 26.49 -20.46
CA PHE A 123 30.36 25.80 -21.43
C PHE A 123 30.24 26.41 -22.83
N ILE A 124 29.02 26.71 -23.28
CA ILE A 124 28.76 27.32 -24.59
C ILE A 124 29.31 28.75 -24.65
N TYR A 125 29.20 29.52 -23.56
CA TYR A 125 29.57 30.93 -23.54
C TYR A 125 31.08 31.16 -23.35
N SER A 126 31.75 30.35 -22.53
CA SER A 126 33.21 30.36 -22.39
C SER A 126 33.71 29.01 -21.85
N PRO A 127 34.26 28.15 -22.72
CA PRO A 127 34.80 26.85 -22.31
C PRO A 127 36.05 26.99 -21.43
N GLU A 128 36.82 28.07 -21.58
CA GLU A 128 38.03 28.31 -20.79
C GLU A 128 37.70 28.61 -19.32
N ILE A 129 36.65 29.40 -19.07
CA ILE A 129 36.20 29.69 -17.70
C ILE A 129 35.69 28.42 -17.02
N LEU A 130 35.01 27.53 -17.76
CA LEU A 130 34.56 26.25 -17.22
C LEU A 130 35.75 25.36 -16.80
N LEU A 131 36.79 25.28 -17.64
CA LEU A 131 38.01 24.50 -17.34
C LEU A 131 38.71 24.99 -16.07
N VAL A 132 38.85 26.31 -15.91
CA VAL A 132 39.44 26.90 -14.70
C VAL A 132 38.58 26.62 -13.46
N ILE A 133 37.25 26.72 -13.57
CA ILE A 133 36.33 26.42 -12.46
C ILE A 133 36.38 24.94 -12.09
N LEU A 134 36.49 24.02 -13.06
CA LEU A 134 36.61 22.57 -12.85
C LEU A 134 37.95 22.20 -12.21
N GLU A 135 39.06 22.78 -12.66
CA GLU A 135 40.38 22.56 -12.07
C GLU A 135 40.45 23.03 -10.61
N VAL A 136 39.88 24.20 -10.32
CA VAL A 136 39.85 24.76 -8.95
C VAL A 136 38.90 23.97 -8.04
N ASN A 137 37.80 23.41 -8.58
CA ASN A 137 36.80 22.69 -7.80
C ASN A 137 36.92 21.16 -7.89
N LEU A 138 38.03 20.60 -8.36
CA LEU A 138 38.13 19.16 -8.59
C LEU A 138 37.99 18.34 -7.28
N VAL A 139 38.44 18.90 -6.15
CA VAL A 139 38.27 18.31 -4.82
C VAL A 139 37.03 18.84 -4.11
N GLY A 140 36.80 20.17 -4.15
CA GLY A 140 35.65 20.81 -3.50
C GLY A 140 34.30 20.47 -4.12
N GLY A 141 34.24 20.41 -5.45
CA GLY A 141 33.07 20.02 -6.23
C GLY A 141 32.71 18.54 -6.08
N LEU A 142 33.70 17.66 -5.94
CA LEU A 142 33.46 16.24 -5.69
C LEU A 142 32.92 16.00 -4.26
N LEU A 143 33.43 16.76 -3.28
CA LEU A 143 32.89 16.82 -1.92
C LEU A 143 31.46 17.37 -1.88
N ILE A 144 31.19 18.47 -2.58
CA ILE A 144 29.85 19.06 -2.67
C ILE A 144 28.88 18.11 -3.40
N ALA A 145 29.32 17.43 -4.46
CA ALA A 145 28.51 16.43 -5.16
C ALA A 145 28.19 15.24 -4.25
N LEU A 146 29.18 14.72 -3.51
CA LEU A 146 28.97 13.66 -2.52
C LEU A 146 28.06 14.11 -1.37
N LEU A 147 28.22 15.32 -0.85
CA LEU A 147 27.34 15.90 0.18
C LEU A 147 25.93 16.13 -0.36
N SER A 148 25.80 16.55 -1.62
CA SER A 148 24.53 16.73 -2.29
C SER A 148 23.84 15.40 -2.51
N ILE A 149 24.57 14.35 -2.91
CA ILE A 149 24.06 12.98 -3.03
C ILE A 149 23.69 12.42 -1.65
N LEU A 150 24.49 12.66 -0.61
CA LEU A 150 24.19 12.23 0.76
C LEU A 150 22.95 12.95 1.29
N LEU A 151 22.85 14.26 1.09
CA LEU A 151 21.67 15.06 1.42
C LEU A 151 20.47 14.64 0.57
N LEU A 152 20.67 14.29 -0.71
CA LEU A 152 19.65 13.72 -1.57
C LEU A 152 19.20 12.38 -0.97
N ILE A 153 20.10 11.47 -0.58
CA ILE A 153 19.78 10.18 0.06
C ILE A 153 19.07 10.39 1.41
N ILE A 154 19.45 11.38 2.20
CA ILE A 154 18.81 11.73 3.48
C ILE A 154 17.44 12.40 3.26
N TYR A 155 17.28 13.18 2.18
CA TYR A 155 16.03 13.87 1.82
C TYR A 155 15.05 12.96 1.07
N ILE A 156 15.61 12.05 0.26
CA ILE A 156 14.99 10.89 -0.40
C ILE A 156 14.71 9.81 0.61
N LYS A 157 15.39 9.78 1.77
CA LYS A 157 15.11 8.87 2.89
C LYS A 157 13.60 8.93 3.04
N PRO A 158 12.89 7.89 2.58
CA PRO A 158 11.52 8.13 2.20
C PRO A 158 10.83 8.65 3.45
N ALA A 159 10.14 9.79 3.35
CA ALA A 159 9.21 10.14 4.39
C ALA A 159 8.08 9.14 4.19
N PHE A 160 8.32 7.96 4.70
CA PHE A 160 7.44 6.82 4.60
C PHE A 160 6.22 7.24 5.42
N PHE A 161 5.10 7.41 4.72
CA PHE A 161 3.81 7.88 5.20
C PHE A 161 3.80 8.94 6.31
N ARG A 162 3.36 10.15 5.93
CA ARG A 162 2.44 10.87 6.81
C ARG A 162 1.02 10.51 6.40
N ILE A 163 0.09 10.31 7.32
CA ILE A 163 -1.34 10.19 7.00
C ILE A 163 -1.83 11.37 6.14
N ASP A 164 -1.17 12.53 6.24
CA ASP A 164 -1.31 13.70 5.35
C ASP A 164 -1.13 13.39 3.84
N SER A 165 -0.49 12.27 3.48
CA SER A 165 -0.25 11.84 2.09
C SER A 165 -1.26 10.82 1.54
N LEU A 166 -2.18 10.34 2.38
CA LEU A 166 -3.41 9.65 2.00
C LEU A 166 -4.60 10.54 2.42
N PRO A 167 -4.90 11.62 1.67
CA PRO A 167 -5.82 12.68 2.13
C PRO A 167 -7.24 12.18 2.47
N ASN A 168 -7.58 10.96 2.07
CA ASN A 168 -8.90 10.35 2.25
C ASN A 168 -8.91 9.14 3.19
N VAL A 169 -7.79 8.78 3.84
CA VAL A 169 -7.76 7.64 4.78
C VAL A 169 -7.82 8.16 6.20
N LYS A 170 -9.02 8.13 6.80
CA LYS A 170 -9.26 8.61 8.17
C LYS A 170 -9.68 7.47 9.09
N SER A 171 -10.44 6.53 8.55
CA SER A 171 -10.97 5.38 9.28
C SER A 171 -10.24 4.09 8.92
N PHE A 172 -10.43 3.06 9.75
CA PHE A 172 -9.98 1.71 9.44
C PHE A 172 -10.62 1.17 8.15
N ASP A 173 -11.89 1.47 7.90
CA ASP A 173 -12.58 1.13 6.65
C ASP A 173 -11.90 1.77 5.43
N ASP A 174 -11.58 3.06 5.48
CA ASP A 174 -10.86 3.76 4.40
C ASP A 174 -9.50 3.10 4.10
N PHE A 175 -8.83 2.61 5.14
CA PHE A 175 -7.56 1.90 5.01
C PHE A 175 -7.72 0.57 4.28
N ILE A 176 -8.72 -0.24 4.65
CA ILE A 176 -9.02 -1.51 3.97
C ILE A 176 -9.42 -1.26 2.52
N LEU A 177 -10.26 -0.25 2.25
CA LEU A 177 -10.63 0.13 0.89
C LEU A 177 -9.41 0.53 0.06
N LYS A 178 -8.45 1.25 0.66
CA LYS A 178 -7.22 1.64 -0.04
C LYS A 178 -6.31 0.45 -0.32
N ILE A 179 -6.20 -0.50 0.61
CA ILE A 179 -5.51 -1.78 0.38
C ILE A 179 -6.20 -2.54 -0.75
N LEU A 180 -7.53 -2.60 -0.74
CA LEU A 180 -8.31 -3.29 -1.75
C LEU A 180 -8.06 -2.73 -3.14
N GLU A 181 -8.12 -1.41 -3.31
CA GLU A 181 -7.86 -0.73 -4.59
C GLU A 181 -6.50 -1.14 -5.19
N ILE A 182 -5.47 -1.26 -4.35
CA ILE A 182 -4.11 -1.58 -4.78
C ILE A 182 -3.95 -3.07 -5.10
N ASN A 183 -4.54 -3.93 -4.28
CA ASN A 183 -4.41 -5.37 -4.42
C ASN A 183 -5.36 -5.94 -5.47
N ARG A 184 -6.48 -5.27 -5.78
CA ARG A 184 -7.50 -5.75 -6.72
C ARG A 184 -6.91 -6.18 -8.05
N ILE A 185 -5.98 -5.40 -8.59
CA ILE A 185 -5.29 -5.72 -9.86
C ILE A 185 -4.56 -7.07 -9.76
N PHE A 186 -3.94 -7.39 -8.62
CA PHE A 186 -3.27 -8.67 -8.43
C PHE A 186 -4.25 -9.84 -8.30
N PHE A 187 -5.44 -9.62 -7.74
CA PHE A 187 -6.48 -10.65 -7.64
C PHE A 187 -7.24 -10.86 -8.96
N GLU A 188 -7.33 -9.82 -9.81
CA GLU A 188 -7.86 -9.95 -11.18
C GLU A 188 -6.84 -10.62 -12.13
N ILE A 189 -5.54 -10.36 -11.98
CA ILE A 189 -4.48 -10.87 -12.88
C ILE A 189 -3.98 -12.28 -12.51
N ASN A 190 -3.86 -12.62 -11.21
CA ASN A 190 -3.32 -13.92 -10.77
C ASN A 190 -4.39 -15.00 -10.47
N ASP A 191 -5.57 -14.83 -11.05
CA ASP A 191 -6.55 -15.89 -11.27
C ASP A 191 -7.15 -16.54 -9.99
N TYR A 192 -8.29 -17.20 -10.16
CA TYR A 192 -9.17 -17.73 -9.11
C TYR A 192 -8.49 -18.57 -8.01
N GLU A 193 -7.27 -19.05 -8.20
CA GLU A 193 -6.52 -19.87 -7.24
C GLU A 193 -6.29 -19.17 -5.91
N LYS A 194 -5.88 -17.88 -5.91
CA LYS A 194 -5.77 -17.11 -4.65
C LYS A 194 -7.12 -16.96 -3.97
N SER A 195 -8.16 -16.63 -4.72
CA SER A 195 -9.52 -16.52 -4.19
C SER A 195 -10.04 -17.85 -3.65
N ARG A 196 -9.71 -18.99 -4.26
CA ARG A 196 -10.05 -20.34 -3.75
C ARG A 196 -9.40 -20.63 -2.42
N ASN A 197 -8.12 -20.32 -2.26
CA ASN A 197 -7.42 -20.51 -1.00
C ASN A 197 -8.03 -19.65 0.11
N GLU A 198 -8.39 -18.40 -0.19
CA GLU A 198 -9.12 -17.55 0.76
C GLU A 198 -10.51 -18.12 1.11
N LEU A 199 -11.27 -18.55 0.10
CA LEU A 199 -12.60 -19.15 0.29
C LEU A 199 -12.54 -20.42 1.15
N ARG A 200 -11.56 -21.28 0.91
CA ARG A 200 -11.31 -22.48 1.72
C ARG A 200 -10.99 -22.12 3.16
N ALA A 201 -10.09 -21.16 3.37
CA ALA A 201 -9.74 -20.69 4.72
C ALA A 201 -10.94 -20.08 5.46
N MET A 202 -11.82 -19.36 4.76
CA MET A 202 -13.08 -18.85 5.33
C MET A 202 -14.06 -19.98 5.65
N TYR A 203 -14.12 -21.01 4.81
CA TYR A 203 -14.99 -22.16 5.02
C TYR A 203 -14.59 -23.00 6.23
N GLU A 204 -13.29 -23.21 6.39
CA GLU A 204 -12.70 -24.01 7.47
C GLU A 204 -12.66 -23.26 8.82
N ASN A 205 -12.74 -21.93 8.83
CA ASN A 205 -12.86 -21.10 10.04
C ASN A 205 -14.12 -20.21 10.00
N PRO A 206 -15.30 -20.77 10.29
CA PRO A 206 -16.60 -20.12 10.07
C PRO A 206 -16.97 -19.02 11.06
N VAL A 207 -16.06 -18.60 11.96
CA VAL A 207 -16.25 -17.46 12.90
C VAL A 207 -16.67 -16.17 12.16
N ILE A 208 -16.54 -16.16 10.84
CA ILE A 208 -16.87 -15.09 9.90
C ILE A 208 -18.39 -14.97 9.63
N PHE A 209 -19.18 -16.02 9.87
CA PHE A 209 -20.60 -16.08 9.47
C PHE A 209 -21.62 -16.15 10.63
N ASP A 210 -21.15 -16.14 11.88
CA ASP A 210 -21.97 -16.06 13.10
C ASP A 210 -22.19 -14.62 13.57
#